data_AF-A0A7J8M1L7-F1
#
_entry.id   AF-A0A7J8M1L7-F1
#
_cell.length_a   1.000
_cell.length_b   1.000
_cell.length_c   1.000
_cell.angle_alpha   90.00
_cell.angle_beta   90.00
_cell.angle_gamma   90.00
#
_symmetry.space_group_name_H-M   'P 1'
#
loop_
_entity.id
_entity.type
_entity.pdbx_description
1 polymer ?
#
loop_
_entity_poly.entity_id
_entity_poly.type
_entity_poly.pdbx_seq_one_letter_code
_entity_poly.pdbx_strand_id
1 'polypeptide(L)'
;VILYYQVFDLHRHIIDHITVPSTRGPEFGVLRRIDDVFDCWFASGSVPYAYIHYPLENVELFEKNFPGHFVAEGLDQTRGWFVSYF
;
A
#
# COMPACT_ATOMS: atom_id res chain seq x y z
N VAL A 1 16.49 5.93 -19.02
CA VAL A 1 16.50 4.45 -18.93
C VAL A 1 16.24 4.10 -17.48
N ILE A 2 14.97 3.98 -17.10
CA ILE A 2 14.58 3.42 -15.81
C ILE A 2 14.92 1.93 -15.93
N LEU A 3 16.00 1.50 -15.29
CA LEU A 3 16.39 0.10 -15.27
C LEU A 3 15.22 -0.68 -14.66
N TYR A 4 14.59 -1.50 -15.48
CA TYR A 4 13.56 -2.48 -15.12
C TYR A 4 14.18 -3.53 -14.19
N TYR A 5 14.48 -3.15 -12.95
CA TYR A 5 14.54 -4.14 -11.90
C TYR A 5 13.10 -4.56 -11.66
N GLN A 6 12.76 -5.77 -12.08
CA GLN A 6 11.54 -6.43 -11.68
C GLN A 6 11.72 -6.74 -10.18
N VAL A 7 11.43 -5.76 -9.35
CA VAL A 7 11.52 -5.91 -7.89
C VAL A 7 10.28 -6.69 -7.48
N PHE A 8 10.45 -7.99 -7.24
CA PHE A 8 9.37 -8.87 -6.81
C PHE A 8 9.04 -8.72 -5.32
N ASP A 9 9.91 -8.05 -4.56
CA ASP A 9 9.77 -7.84 -3.13
C ASP A 9 10.08 -6.39 -2.76
N LEU A 10 9.06 -5.70 -2.25
CA LEU A 10 9.10 -4.29 -1.88
C LEU A 10 9.41 -4.07 -0.39
N HIS A 11 9.88 -5.07 0.35
CA HIS A 11 10.26 -4.88 1.74
C HIS A 11 11.48 -3.96 1.87
N ARG A 12 11.49 -3.20 2.96
CA ARG A 12 12.47 -2.14 3.25
C ARG A 12 13.93 -2.51 2.98
N HIS A 13 14.37 -3.65 3.49
CA HIS A 13 15.75 -4.14 3.36
C HIS A 13 16.18 -4.39 1.89
N ILE A 14 15.22 -4.53 0.99
CA ILE A 14 15.43 -4.72 -0.45
C ILE A 14 15.39 -3.39 -1.18
N ILE A 15 14.49 -2.46 -0.83
CA ILE A 15 14.25 -1.27 -1.65
C ILE A 15 14.91 0.02 -1.16
N ASP A 16 15.43 0.09 0.07
CA ASP A 16 15.94 1.35 0.64
C ASP A 16 17.15 1.93 -0.11
N HIS A 17 17.89 1.11 -0.84
CA HIS A 17 19.03 1.57 -1.66
C HIS A 17 18.59 2.22 -2.99
N ILE A 18 17.34 2.04 -3.40
CA ILE A 18 16.81 2.56 -4.66
C ILE A 18 16.75 4.09 -4.60
N THR A 19 17.25 4.73 -5.64
CA THR A 19 17.22 6.19 -5.81
C THR A 19 16.49 6.59 -7.07
N VAL A 20 15.75 7.69 -7.01
CA VAL A 20 15.01 8.23 -8.17
C VAL A 20 15.59 9.59 -8.57
N PRO A 21 15.92 9.84 -9.85
CA PRO A 21 16.35 11.16 -10.29
C PRO A 21 15.27 12.22 -10.02
N SER A 22 15.66 13.38 -9.52
CA SER A 22 14.71 14.49 -9.32
C SER A 22 14.17 14.99 -10.66
N THR A 23 12.85 15.08 -10.79
CA THR A 23 12.19 15.69 -11.96
C THR A 23 12.36 17.21 -12.02
N ARG A 24 12.86 17.83 -10.95
CA ARG A 24 13.08 19.29 -10.86
C ARG A 24 14.37 19.76 -11.52
N GLY A 25 15.29 18.85 -11.81
CA GLY A 25 16.59 19.16 -12.41
C GLY A 25 17.75 18.41 -11.74
N PRO A 26 18.88 18.18 -12.45
CA PRO A 26 20.05 17.47 -11.92
C PRO A 26 20.66 18.11 -10.67
N GLU A 27 20.53 19.43 -10.51
CA GLU A 27 21.04 20.20 -9.38
C GLU A 27 20.37 19.85 -8.05
N PHE A 28 19.18 19.27 -8.09
CA PHE A 28 18.45 18.79 -6.90
C PHE A 28 18.86 17.38 -6.48
N GLY A 29 19.78 16.75 -7.22
CA GLY A 29 20.31 15.43 -6.92
C GLY A 29 19.28 14.31 -7.07
N VAL A 30 19.48 13.24 -6.31
CA VAL A 30 18.63 12.05 -6.31
C VAL A 30 17.70 12.04 -5.10
N LEU A 31 16.47 11.57 -5.31
CA LEU A 31 15.47 11.35 -4.29
C LEU A 31 15.65 9.95 -3.67
N ARG A 32 15.38 9.86 -2.37
CA ARG A 32 15.35 8.63 -1.58
C ARG A 32 14.01 8.52 -0.88
N ARG A 33 13.54 7.29 -0.68
CA ARG A 33 12.37 7.01 0.16
C ARG A 33 12.69 7.41 1.61
N ILE A 34 11.66 7.81 2.35
CA ILE A 34 11.72 8.04 3.80
C ILE A 34 11.88 6.72 4.58
N ASP A 35 12.45 6.78 5.77
CA ASP A 35 12.74 5.57 6.57
C ASP A 35 11.49 4.86 7.11
N ASP A 36 10.42 5.61 7.33
CA ASP A 36 9.21 5.11 7.98
C ASP A 36 8.53 3.98 7.20
N VAL A 37 7.85 3.11 7.95
CA VAL A 37 6.99 2.04 7.41
C VAL A 37 5.56 2.28 7.89
N PHE A 38 4.59 1.76 7.15
CA PHE A 38 3.19 1.87 7.56
C PHE A 38 2.92 1.09 8.84
N ASP A 39 2.02 1.64 9.65
CA ASP A 39 1.39 0.96 10.76
C ASP A 39 0.56 -0.24 10.26
N CYS A 40 0.50 -1.33 11.04
CA CYS A 40 -0.18 -2.54 10.61
C CYS A 40 -1.70 -2.36 10.46
N TRP A 41 -2.30 -1.40 11.16
CA TRP A 41 -3.72 -1.09 11.02
C TRP A 41 -4.03 -0.48 9.66
N PHE A 42 -3.11 0.30 9.08
CA PHE A 42 -3.25 0.77 7.70
C PHE A 42 -3.38 -0.42 6.73
N ALA A 43 -2.47 -1.40 6.83
CA ALA A 43 -2.54 -2.59 5.99
C ALA A 43 -3.82 -3.40 6.20
N SER A 44 -4.29 -3.53 7.46
CA SER A 44 -5.56 -4.21 7.75
C SER A 44 -6.79 -3.46 7.23
N GLY A 45 -6.80 -2.12 7.31
CA GLY A 45 -7.87 -1.27 6.79
C GLY A 45 -7.92 -1.28 5.26
N SER A 46 -6.77 -1.49 4.61
CA SER A 46 -6.66 -1.65 3.15
C SER A 46 -7.26 -2.94 2.60
N VAL A 47 -7.61 -3.91 3.47
CA VAL A 47 -8.08 -5.24 3.06
C VAL A 47 -9.13 -5.22 1.96
N PRO A 48 -10.20 -4.39 1.97
CA PRO A 48 -11.26 -4.44 0.96
C PRO A 48 -10.78 -4.42 -0.48
N TYR A 49 -9.72 -3.68 -0.78
CA TYR A 49 -9.15 -3.56 -2.13
C TYR A 49 -7.85 -4.35 -2.29
N ALA A 50 -7.00 -4.38 -1.26
CA ALA A 50 -5.67 -4.96 -1.35
C ALA A 50 -5.68 -6.48 -1.56
N TYR A 51 -6.63 -7.20 -0.96
CA TYR A 51 -6.69 -8.67 -1.05
C TYR A 51 -6.93 -9.19 -2.48
N ILE A 52 -7.56 -8.35 -3.31
CA ILE A 52 -8.00 -8.72 -4.66
C ILE A 52 -7.18 -8.03 -5.75
N HIS A 53 -6.07 -7.39 -5.36
CA HIS A 53 -5.17 -6.67 -6.26
C HIS A 53 -5.84 -5.51 -7.02
N TYR A 54 -6.91 -4.93 -6.45
CA TYR A 54 -7.51 -3.69 -6.97
C TYR A 54 -6.52 -2.52 -6.78
N PRO A 55 -6.43 -1.56 -7.72
CA PRO A 55 -7.18 -1.43 -8.97
C PRO A 55 -6.51 -2.09 -10.19
N LEU A 56 -5.44 -2.86 -9.99
CA LEU A 56 -4.67 -3.44 -11.08
C LEU A 56 -5.39 -4.62 -11.73
N GLU A 57 -6.09 -5.43 -10.93
CA GLU A 57 -6.85 -6.60 -11.35
C GLU A 57 -8.21 -6.66 -10.62
N ASN A 58 -9.11 -7.53 -11.10
CA ASN A 58 -10.40 -7.85 -10.46
C ASN A 58 -11.33 -6.66 -10.20
N VAL A 59 -11.24 -5.62 -11.04
CA VAL A 59 -12.01 -4.37 -10.90
C VAL A 59 -13.50 -4.62 -10.80
N GLU A 60 -14.10 -5.34 -11.74
CA GLU A 60 -15.54 -5.64 -11.74
C GLU A 60 -15.98 -6.45 -10.51
N LEU A 61 -15.10 -7.35 -10.04
CA LEU A 61 -15.36 -8.18 -8.87
C LEU A 61 -15.33 -7.32 -7.59
N PHE A 62 -14.39 -6.38 -7.48
CA PHE A 62 -14.36 -5.41 -6.38
C PHE A 62 -15.61 -4.51 -6.41
N GLU A 63 -15.91 -3.88 -7.55
CA GLU A 63 -17.03 -2.95 -7.70
C GLU A 63 -18.40 -3.58 -7.42
N LYS A 64 -18.56 -4.88 -7.70
CA LYS A 64 -19.80 -5.61 -7.40
C LYS A 64 -19.95 -6.01 -5.93
N ASN A 65 -18.83 -6.17 -5.21
CA ASN A 65 -18.84 -6.71 -3.84
C ASN A 65 -18.51 -5.66 -2.77
N PHE A 66 -18.07 -4.47 -3.17
CA PHE A 66 -17.86 -3.33 -2.28
C PHE A 66 -19.04 -2.34 -2.40
N PRO A 67 -19.58 -1.82 -1.28
CA PRO A 67 -19.22 -2.10 0.11
C PRO A 67 -19.70 -3.47 0.60
N GLY A 68 -18.93 -4.08 1.51
CA GLY A 68 -19.31 -5.35 2.14
C GLY A 68 -20.57 -5.23 3.00
N HIS A 69 -21.36 -6.30 3.08
CA HIS A 69 -22.67 -6.30 3.75
C HIS A 69 -22.60 -6.50 5.27
N PHE A 70 -21.61 -7.24 5.76
CA PHE A 70 -21.51 -7.60 7.17
C PHE A 70 -20.06 -7.93 7.56
N VAL A 71 -19.70 -7.52 8.77
CA VAL A 71 -18.43 -7.84 9.43
C VAL A 71 -18.69 -7.99 10.93
N ALA A 72 -18.04 -8.96 11.57
CA ALA A 72 -18.16 -9.20 13.01
C ALA A 72 -16.80 -9.52 13.61
N GLU A 73 -16.42 -8.74 14.62
CA GLU A 73 -15.17 -8.88 15.35
C GLU A 73 -15.40 -8.57 16.85
N GLY A 74 -14.37 -8.77 17.66
CA GLY A 74 -14.38 -8.47 19.08
C GLY A 74 -14.54 -6.97 19.41
N LEU A 75 -14.91 -6.67 20.66
CA LEU A 75 -15.09 -5.30 21.16
C LEU A 75 -13.81 -4.46 21.05
N ASP A 76 -12.65 -5.09 21.16
CA ASP A 76 -11.33 -4.47 21.02
C ASP A 76 -11.13 -3.82 19.64
N GLN A 77 -11.80 -4.30 18.60
CA GLN A 77 -11.72 -3.71 17.25
C GLN A 77 -12.35 -2.33 17.13
N THR A 78 -13.12 -1.88 18.13
CA THR A 78 -13.63 -0.49 18.21
C THR A 78 -12.54 0.57 18.24
N ARG A 79 -11.28 0.20 18.54
CA ARG A 79 -10.10 1.07 18.48
C ARG A 79 -8.96 0.50 17.62
N GLY A 80 -9.26 -0.55 16.85
CA GLY A 80 -8.33 -1.19 15.94
C GLY A 80 -8.89 -1.15 14.54
N TRP A 81 -9.17 -2.31 13.97
CA TRP A 81 -9.51 -2.45 12.56
C TRP A 81 -10.73 -1.65 12.13
N PHE A 82 -11.80 -1.58 12.92
CA PHE A 82 -12.97 -0.79 12.53
C PHE A 82 -12.65 0.71 12.39
N VAL A 83 -11.65 1.24 13.12
CA VAL A 83 -11.24 2.65 12.98
C VAL A 83 -10.46 2.88 11.68
N SER A 84 -9.70 1.88 11.20
CA SER A 84 -8.95 2.01 9.95
C SER A 84 -9.74 1.58 8.71
N TYR A 85 -10.81 0.81 8.90
CA TYR A 85 -11.67 0.31 7.84
C TYR A 85 -12.72 1.33 7.38
N PHE A 86 -13.28 2.11 8.33
CA PHE A 86 -14.30 3.14 8.09
C PHE A 86 -13.68 4.53 7.98
#